data_AF-A0A7W8D917-F1
#
_entry.id   AF-A0A7W8D917-F1
#
_cell.length_a   1.000
_cell.length_b   1.000
_cell.length_c   1.000
_cell.angle_alpha   90.00
_cell.angle_beta   90.00
_cell.angle_gamma   90.00
#
_symmetry.space_group_name_H-M   'P 1'
#
loop_
_entity.id
_entity.type
_entity.pdbx_description
1 polymer ?
#
loop_
_entity_poly.entity_id
_entity_poly.type
_entity_poly.pdbx_seq_one_letter_code
_entity_poly.pdbx_strand_id
1 'polypeptide(L)'
;MRSRPPRRKRSLACGIALLGLACALPAHADWKRDYDRGLRAFEKENWADAEAAFRAALAEEPTPDARKRFQGVRTAVYVPHYYAGVAAWRQGACERALPLWSNAASTAVVAGITKLDAEQERGMLDCRRKLASAAAPSSGTTAATSTRPPSPSTSPPAASTRASEPNATATAAAASGTAKPAAATPTRPAPSSPQTTQTAPAAPPPPTAAAAAAAPAQATASAAPAVLVTAVEQYLGGQYAALLQLDPARFADGRSRAQAHLLRAAALHASGVLDGDLDARLDAVGRDIRAARAANASLQPDAALFSPRFRAVWQRTR
;
A
#
# COMPACT_ATOMS: atom_id res chain seq x y z
N MET A 1 33.51 58.59 -34.05
CA MET A 1 34.42 58.67 -32.89
C MET A 1 34.22 57.44 -32.03
N ARG A 2 35.29 56.64 -31.89
CA ARG A 2 35.30 55.33 -31.23
C ARG A 2 35.77 55.50 -29.79
N SER A 3 34.94 55.12 -28.82
CA SER A 3 35.33 55.13 -27.40
C SER A 3 35.57 53.70 -26.92
N ARG A 4 36.84 53.34 -26.73
CA ARG A 4 37.26 52.07 -26.11
C ARG A 4 37.18 52.19 -24.58
N PRO A 5 36.50 51.29 -23.85
CA PRO A 5 36.67 51.19 -22.41
C PRO A 5 37.88 50.27 -22.03
N PRO A 6 38.46 50.49 -20.83
CA PRO A 6 39.79 50.02 -20.47
C PRO A 6 39.87 48.55 -20.05
N ARG A 7 41.01 47.93 -20.37
CA ARG A 7 41.49 46.63 -19.88
C ARG A 7 41.56 46.63 -18.35
N ARG A 8 40.68 45.89 -17.66
CA ARG A 8 40.86 45.55 -16.25
C ARG A 8 41.72 44.30 -16.12
N LYS A 9 42.74 44.46 -15.27
CA LYS A 9 43.85 43.55 -15.02
C LYS A 9 43.34 42.25 -14.43
N ARG A 10 43.82 41.14 -15.00
CA ARG A 10 43.80 39.81 -14.39
C ARG A 10 44.70 39.86 -13.15
N SER A 11 44.11 39.74 -11.97
CA SER A 11 44.87 39.44 -10.76
C SER A 11 44.56 38.01 -10.37
N LEU A 12 45.58 37.15 -10.50
CA LEU A 12 45.68 35.91 -9.75
C LEU A 12 45.52 36.24 -8.25
N ALA A 13 44.56 35.59 -7.61
CA ALA A 13 44.55 35.37 -6.17
C ALA A 13 44.22 33.90 -5.95
N CYS A 14 45.26 33.08 -6.15
CA CYS A 14 45.33 31.72 -5.64
C CYS A 14 45.67 31.84 -4.15
N GLY A 15 44.78 31.40 -3.27
CA GLY A 15 45.10 31.25 -1.85
C GLY A 15 43.91 31.38 -0.90
N ILE A 16 43.65 30.29 -0.17
CA ILE A 16 42.98 30.24 1.13
C ILE A 16 41.43 30.31 1.09
N ALA A 17 40.81 29.12 1.14
CA ALA A 17 39.68 28.79 2.05
C ALA A 17 39.19 27.35 1.83
N LEU A 18 40.12 26.39 1.82
CA LEU A 18 39.86 24.95 1.81
C LEU A 18 39.92 24.45 3.27
N LEU A 19 39.07 25.00 4.16
CA LEU A 19 38.94 24.56 5.55
C LEU A 19 37.58 24.96 6.15
N GLY A 20 36.50 24.68 5.41
CA GLY A 20 35.12 24.87 5.83
C GLY A 20 34.29 23.61 5.66
N LEU A 21 34.89 22.43 5.84
CA LEU A 21 34.15 21.18 5.98
C LEU A 21 33.48 21.21 7.36
N ALA A 22 32.44 22.04 7.46
CA ALA A 22 31.58 22.14 8.61
C ALA A 22 31.15 20.73 8.98
N CYS A 23 31.51 20.32 10.20
CA CYS A 23 30.91 19.18 10.85
C CYS A 23 29.40 19.41 10.87
N ALA A 24 28.71 18.91 9.84
CA ALA A 24 27.32 18.55 9.93
C ALA A 24 27.29 17.38 10.92
N LEU A 25 27.38 17.73 12.21
CA LEU A 25 26.97 16.81 13.27
C LEU A 25 25.62 16.29 12.78
N PRO A 26 25.44 14.96 12.68
CA PRO A 26 24.12 14.43 12.47
C PRO A 26 23.34 14.99 13.64
N ALA A 27 22.55 16.03 13.38
CA ALA A 27 21.52 16.43 14.29
C ALA A 27 20.76 15.13 14.42
N HIS A 28 20.91 14.46 15.56
CA HIS A 28 20.17 13.26 15.88
C HIS A 28 18.74 13.72 15.81
N ALA A 29 18.19 13.56 14.61
CA ALA A 29 16.86 13.96 14.32
C ALA A 29 16.03 13.00 15.18
N ASP A 30 15.01 13.59 15.79
CA ASP A 30 14.17 12.90 16.73
C ASP A 30 12.94 12.56 15.91
N TRP A 31 12.95 11.38 15.27
CA TRP A 31 11.84 10.91 14.43
C TRP A 31 10.47 11.11 15.09
N LYS A 32 10.39 11.13 16.43
CA LYS A 32 9.15 11.43 17.18
C LYS A 32 8.71 12.86 16.96
N ARG A 33 9.63 13.83 17.03
CA ARG A 33 9.38 15.25 16.76
C ARG A 33 8.96 15.46 15.30
N ASP A 34 9.61 14.77 14.36
CA ASP A 34 9.27 14.84 12.94
C ASP A 34 7.89 14.21 12.66
N TYR A 35 7.58 13.06 13.28
CA TYR A 35 6.26 12.44 13.20
C TYR A 35 5.16 13.33 13.80
N ASP A 36 5.38 13.90 14.99
CA ASP A 36 4.44 14.83 15.63
C ASP A 36 4.26 16.11 14.79
N ARG A 37 5.32 16.61 14.15
CA ARG A 37 5.23 17.72 13.20
C ARG A 37 4.37 17.33 11.99
N GLY A 38 4.57 16.13 11.45
CA GLY A 38 3.79 15.57 10.37
C GLY A 38 2.30 15.47 10.70
N LEU A 39 1.95 14.93 11.88
CA LEU A 39 0.57 14.85 12.34
C LEU A 39 -0.09 16.23 12.44
N ARG A 40 0.60 17.22 13.04
CA ARG A 40 0.08 18.60 13.13
C ARG A 40 -0.09 19.27 11.77
N ALA A 41 0.82 19.02 10.82
CA ALA A 41 0.70 19.52 9.46
C ALA A 41 -0.45 18.84 8.71
N PHE A 42 -0.62 17.54 8.92
CA PHE A 42 -1.71 16.74 8.35
C PHE A 42 -3.08 17.20 8.83
N GLU A 43 -3.24 17.45 10.13
CA GLU A 43 -4.48 18.00 10.72
C GLU A 43 -4.83 19.40 10.17
N LYS A 44 -3.82 20.19 9.79
CA LYS A 44 -3.98 21.51 9.18
C LYS A 44 -4.11 21.46 7.64
N GLU A 45 -4.21 20.28 7.06
CA GLU A 45 -4.26 20.06 5.61
C GLU A 45 -3.06 20.64 4.85
N ASN A 46 -1.95 20.87 5.53
CA ASN A 46 -0.70 21.30 4.92
C ASN A 46 0.06 20.06 4.43
N TRP A 47 -0.39 19.54 3.31
CA TRP A 47 0.02 18.23 2.79
C TRP A 47 1.51 18.16 2.44
N ALA A 48 2.10 19.25 1.93
CA ALA A 48 3.52 19.29 1.57
C ALA A 48 4.40 19.17 2.82
N ASP A 49 4.11 19.93 3.87
CA ASP A 49 4.85 19.87 5.13
C ASP A 49 4.62 18.54 5.86
N ALA A 50 3.41 17.99 5.78
CA ALA A 50 3.09 16.68 6.35
C ALA A 50 3.93 15.58 5.70
N GLU A 51 3.95 15.52 4.36
CA GLU A 51 4.76 14.53 3.63
C GLU A 51 6.25 14.66 3.96
N ALA A 52 6.80 15.89 3.94
CA ALA A 52 8.20 16.13 4.26
C ALA A 52 8.56 15.67 5.67
N ALA A 53 7.70 15.96 6.66
CA ALA A 53 7.93 15.57 8.04
C ALA A 53 7.81 14.05 8.26
N PHE A 54 6.84 13.37 7.65
CA PHE A 54 6.76 11.90 7.72
C PHE A 54 7.93 11.22 7.01
N ARG A 55 8.43 11.78 5.90
CA ARG A 55 9.64 11.27 5.23
C ARG A 55 10.91 11.45 6.07
N ALA A 56 11.03 12.54 6.80
CA ALA A 56 12.11 12.72 7.76
C ALA A 56 12.05 11.64 8.86
N ALA A 57 10.87 11.42 9.46
CA ALA A 57 10.68 10.35 10.44
C ALA A 57 11.02 8.95 9.88
N LEU A 58 10.65 8.67 8.62
CA LEU A 58 10.97 7.42 7.92
C LEU A 58 12.46 7.20 7.70
N ALA A 59 13.23 8.28 7.48
CA ALA A 59 14.67 8.18 7.25
C ALA A 59 15.43 7.67 8.49
N GLU A 60 14.86 7.85 9.67
CA GLU A 60 15.46 7.47 10.95
C GLU A 60 14.82 6.22 11.55
N GLU A 61 13.49 6.11 11.47
CA GLU A 61 12.72 4.99 12.00
C GLU A 61 11.75 4.49 10.92
N PRO A 62 12.20 3.56 10.05
CA PRO A 62 11.40 3.07 8.94
C PRO A 62 10.36 2.02 9.36
N THR A 63 10.45 1.46 10.57
CA THR A 63 9.64 0.31 10.98
C THR A 63 8.27 0.77 11.53
N PRO A 64 7.15 0.50 10.83
CA PRO A 64 5.82 0.80 11.35
C PRO A 64 5.46 -0.13 12.51
N ASP A 65 4.67 0.36 13.45
CA ASP A 65 4.28 -0.37 14.67
C ASP A 65 2.93 0.13 15.18
N ALA A 66 2.01 -0.78 15.48
CA ALA A 66 0.69 -0.46 16.03
C ALA A 66 0.76 0.17 17.43
N ARG A 67 1.84 -0.06 18.20
CA ARG A 67 2.01 0.40 19.58
C ARG A 67 3.44 0.90 19.84
N LYS A 68 3.95 1.77 18.97
CA LYS A 68 5.27 2.39 19.16
C LYS A 68 5.28 3.25 20.43
N ARG A 69 6.34 3.15 21.22
CA ARG A 69 6.55 4.01 22.38
C ARG A 69 7.05 5.39 21.95
N PHE A 70 6.27 6.41 22.26
CA PHE A 70 6.68 7.81 22.19
C PHE A 70 7.29 8.23 23.53
N GLN A 71 7.91 9.43 23.61
CA GLN A 71 8.65 9.89 24.79
C GLN A 71 7.89 9.59 26.10
N GLY A 72 8.52 8.83 27.01
CA GLY A 72 7.92 8.37 28.27
C GLY A 72 7.04 7.11 28.13
N VAL A 73 5.82 7.17 28.67
CA VAL A 73 4.89 6.03 28.80
C VAL A 73 3.78 5.98 27.75
N ARG A 74 3.77 6.92 26.79
CA ARG A 74 2.70 6.99 25.77
C ARG A 74 3.01 6.03 24.62
N THR A 75 2.09 5.11 24.33
CA THR A 75 2.12 4.29 23.11
C THR A 75 1.10 4.80 22.12
N ALA A 76 1.48 4.96 20.86
CA ALA A 76 0.57 5.32 19.78
C ALA A 76 0.88 4.51 18.51
N VAL A 77 -0.06 4.52 17.57
CA VAL A 77 0.13 3.91 16.25
C VAL A 77 1.16 4.74 15.47
N TYR A 78 2.19 4.07 14.97
CA TYR A 78 3.24 4.66 14.15
C TYR A 78 3.19 4.05 12.75
N VAL A 79 2.58 4.78 11.81
CA VAL A 79 2.43 4.37 10.40
C VAL A 79 2.84 5.51 9.46
N PRO A 80 4.09 5.98 9.51
CA PRO A 80 4.54 7.14 8.74
C PRO A 80 4.46 6.93 7.22
N HIS A 81 4.67 5.70 6.72
CA HIS A 81 4.48 5.35 5.30
C HIS A 81 3.05 5.65 4.84
N TYR A 82 2.04 5.25 5.63
CA TYR A 82 0.64 5.51 5.35
C TYR A 82 0.35 7.01 5.24
N TYR A 83 0.75 7.79 6.25
CA TYR A 83 0.45 9.22 6.27
C TYR A 83 1.20 10.01 5.21
N ALA A 84 2.46 9.65 4.91
CA ALA A 84 3.20 10.22 3.79
C ALA A 84 2.51 9.94 2.45
N GLY A 85 2.00 8.71 2.25
CA GLY A 85 1.24 8.34 1.06
C GLY A 85 -0.06 9.12 0.92
N VAL A 86 -0.83 9.28 2.01
CA VAL A 86 -2.06 10.10 2.01
C VAL A 86 -1.74 11.55 1.70
N ALA A 87 -0.70 12.13 2.32
CA ALA A 87 -0.29 13.50 2.05
C ALA A 87 0.14 13.70 0.58
N ALA A 88 0.89 12.75 0.00
CA ALA A 88 1.26 12.79 -1.42
C ALA A 88 0.04 12.65 -2.35
N TRP A 89 -0.91 11.79 -2.01
CA TRP A 89 -2.17 11.62 -2.76
C TRP A 89 -3.03 12.89 -2.73
N ARG A 90 -3.14 13.56 -1.58
CA ARG A 90 -3.88 14.84 -1.45
C ARG A 90 -3.26 15.97 -2.26
N GLN A 91 -1.96 15.91 -2.54
CA GLN A 91 -1.26 16.81 -3.47
C GLN A 91 -1.45 16.42 -4.95
N GLY A 92 -2.15 15.32 -5.26
CA GLY A 92 -2.26 14.78 -6.62
C GLY A 92 -1.00 14.08 -7.13
N ALA A 93 0.00 13.86 -6.27
CA ALA A 93 1.27 13.25 -6.64
C ALA A 93 1.21 11.71 -6.55
N CYS A 94 0.40 11.11 -7.42
CA CYS A 94 0.13 9.67 -7.40
C CYS A 94 1.36 8.78 -7.58
N GLU A 95 2.34 9.23 -8.37
CA GLU A 95 3.62 8.55 -8.54
C GLU A 95 4.41 8.42 -7.24
N ARG A 96 4.27 9.40 -6.33
CA ARG A 96 4.91 9.37 -5.00
C ARG A 96 4.09 8.59 -3.98
N ALA A 97 2.76 8.66 -4.06
CA ALA A 97 1.86 8.05 -3.08
C ALA A 97 1.87 6.51 -3.14
N LEU A 98 1.78 5.94 -4.34
CA LEU A 98 1.69 4.48 -4.54
C LEU A 98 2.85 3.68 -3.92
N PRO A 99 4.14 4.03 -4.13
CA PRO A 99 5.24 3.26 -3.53
C PRO A 99 5.21 3.32 -2.00
N LEU A 100 4.79 4.43 -1.39
CA LEU A 100 4.68 4.58 0.07
C LEU A 100 3.64 3.60 0.66
N TRP A 101 2.51 3.39 -0.01
CA TRP A 101 1.48 2.45 0.43
C TRP A 101 1.78 0.98 0.12
N SER A 102 2.64 0.71 -0.86
CA SER A 102 3.05 -0.67 -1.19
C SER A 102 4.05 -1.31 -0.23
N ASN A 103 4.51 -0.58 0.80
CA ASN A 103 5.41 -1.14 1.81
C ASN A 103 4.68 -2.20 2.65
N ALA A 104 5.10 -3.47 2.51
CA ALA A 104 4.44 -4.61 3.15
C ALA A 104 4.35 -4.50 4.68
N ALA A 105 5.37 -3.96 5.35
CA ALA A 105 5.36 -3.78 6.79
C ALA A 105 4.28 -2.76 7.21
N SER A 106 4.11 -1.68 6.44
CA SER A 106 3.06 -0.70 6.69
C SER A 106 1.68 -1.28 6.39
N THR A 107 1.53 -2.03 5.30
CA THR A 107 0.25 -2.65 4.92
C THR A 107 -0.27 -3.58 6.02
N ALA A 108 0.60 -4.39 6.64
CA ALA A 108 0.20 -5.29 7.72
C ALA A 108 -0.35 -4.55 8.96
N VAL A 109 0.27 -3.43 9.34
CA VAL A 109 -0.20 -2.61 10.48
C VAL A 109 -1.50 -1.88 10.13
N VAL A 110 -1.60 -1.32 8.92
CA VAL A 110 -2.77 -0.57 8.44
C VAL A 110 -4.00 -1.46 8.30
N ALA A 111 -3.84 -2.70 7.81
CA ALA A 111 -4.94 -3.67 7.66
C ALA A 111 -5.62 -4.02 9.00
N GLY A 112 -4.90 -3.89 10.12
CA GLY A 112 -5.47 -4.03 11.47
C GLY A 112 -6.34 -2.85 11.92
N ILE A 113 -6.37 -1.75 11.18
CA ILE A 113 -7.05 -0.50 11.52
C ILE A 113 -8.00 -0.13 10.38
N THR A 114 -9.23 -0.64 10.45
CA THR A 114 -10.25 -0.58 9.36
C THR A 114 -10.43 0.80 8.73
N LYS A 115 -10.34 1.88 9.52
CA LYS A 115 -10.48 3.25 9.00
C LYS A 115 -9.32 3.66 8.08
N LEU A 116 -8.09 3.28 8.44
CA LEU A 116 -6.90 3.61 7.64
C LEU A 116 -6.86 2.75 6.37
N ASP A 117 -7.19 1.47 6.50
CA ASP A 117 -7.26 0.53 5.37
C ASP A 117 -8.21 1.04 4.27
N ALA A 118 -9.44 1.41 4.63
CA ALA A 118 -10.43 1.91 3.68
C ALA A 118 -10.02 3.23 2.99
N GLU A 119 -9.32 4.13 3.70
CA GLU A 119 -8.80 5.36 3.09
C GLU A 119 -7.61 5.08 2.17
N GLN A 120 -6.71 4.16 2.55
CA GLN A 120 -5.59 3.73 1.70
C GLN A 120 -6.09 3.11 0.40
N GLU A 121 -7.03 2.16 0.47
CA GLU A 121 -7.61 1.50 -0.71
C GLU A 121 -8.25 2.52 -1.66
N ARG A 122 -9.03 3.47 -1.12
CA ARG A 122 -9.64 4.55 -1.90
C ARG A 122 -8.58 5.42 -2.60
N GLY A 123 -7.54 5.82 -1.88
CA GLY A 123 -6.46 6.64 -2.44
C GLY A 123 -5.69 5.91 -3.53
N MET A 124 -5.40 4.62 -3.34
CA MET A 124 -4.73 3.78 -4.34
C MET A 124 -5.56 3.62 -5.62
N LEU A 125 -6.87 3.36 -5.49
CA LEU A 125 -7.77 3.25 -6.65
C LEU A 125 -7.88 4.55 -7.43
N ASP A 126 -8.05 5.68 -6.72
CA ASP A 126 -8.09 7.00 -7.35
C ASP A 126 -6.79 7.30 -8.11
N CYS A 127 -5.64 6.99 -7.50
CA CYS A 127 -4.35 7.19 -8.15
C CYS A 127 -4.16 6.30 -9.39
N ARG A 128 -4.51 5.01 -9.31
CA ARG A 128 -4.45 4.11 -10.46
C ARG A 128 -5.31 4.61 -11.62
N ARG A 129 -6.52 5.07 -11.33
CA ARG A 129 -7.43 5.66 -12.35
C ARG A 129 -6.80 6.89 -12.99
N LYS A 130 -6.26 7.83 -12.20
CA LYS A 130 -5.59 9.04 -12.72
C LYS A 130 -4.41 8.72 -13.62
N LEU A 131 -3.55 7.78 -13.21
CA LEU A 131 -2.40 7.35 -14.01
C LEU A 131 -2.84 6.64 -15.30
N ALA A 132 -3.85 5.77 -15.25
CA ALA A 132 -4.40 5.12 -16.43
C ALA A 132 -4.99 6.14 -17.44
N SER A 133 -5.72 7.14 -16.94
CA SER A 133 -6.27 8.21 -17.79
C SER A 133 -5.19 9.10 -18.41
N ALA A 134 -4.08 9.35 -17.71
CA ALA A 134 -2.94 10.08 -18.26
C ALA A 134 -2.14 9.26 -19.29
N ALA A 135 -2.07 7.94 -19.09
CA ALA A 135 -1.33 7.02 -19.97
C ALA A 135 -2.07 6.69 -21.27
N ALA A 136 -3.40 6.80 -21.31
CA ALA A 136 -4.16 6.68 -22.55
C ALA A 136 -3.76 7.82 -23.51
N PRO A 137 -2.92 7.57 -24.52
CA PRO A 137 -2.47 8.63 -25.42
C PRO A 137 -3.68 9.14 -26.18
N SER A 138 -3.68 10.43 -26.53
CA SER A 138 -4.55 10.98 -27.55
C SER A 138 -4.31 10.25 -28.88
N SER A 139 -4.93 9.09 -29.09
CA SER A 139 -4.86 8.28 -30.32
C SER A 139 -5.60 8.94 -31.49
N GLY A 140 -5.60 10.27 -31.57
CA GLY A 140 -6.44 11.03 -32.47
C GLY A 140 -5.89 12.40 -32.78
N THR A 141 -4.64 12.51 -33.19
CA THR A 141 -4.20 13.60 -34.09
C THR A 141 -2.99 13.09 -34.87
N THR A 142 -3.24 12.19 -35.82
CA THR A 142 -2.38 12.04 -37.00
C THR A 142 -2.59 13.28 -37.86
N ALA A 143 -2.03 14.42 -37.42
CA ALA A 143 -1.92 15.60 -38.26
C ALA A 143 -0.94 15.23 -39.39
N ALA A 144 -1.51 15.01 -40.58
CA ALA A 144 -0.79 14.92 -41.82
C ALA A 144 0.22 16.08 -41.91
N THR A 145 1.50 15.76 -41.74
CA THR A 145 2.59 16.69 -42.02
C THR A 145 2.69 16.80 -43.54
N SER A 146 2.02 17.82 -44.08
CA SER A 146 2.32 18.37 -45.40
C SER A 146 3.76 18.86 -45.40
N THR A 147 4.54 18.29 -46.30
CA THR A 147 5.95 18.56 -46.54
C THR A 147 6.14 20.02 -46.95
N ARG A 148 6.51 20.90 -46.01
CA ARG A 148 7.03 22.24 -46.35
C ARG A 148 8.56 22.24 -46.24
N PRO A 149 9.30 22.58 -47.32
CA PRO A 149 10.76 22.57 -47.33
C PRO A 149 11.39 23.56 -46.34
N PRO A 150 12.57 23.24 -45.77
CA PRO A 150 13.23 24.08 -44.79
C PRO A 150 13.84 25.34 -45.45
N SER A 151 13.49 26.52 -44.93
CA SER A 151 14.28 27.74 -45.14
C SER A 151 15.43 27.77 -44.12
N PRO A 152 16.69 27.93 -44.57
CA PRO A 152 17.82 28.12 -43.67
C PRO A 152 17.82 29.58 -43.19
N SER A 153 17.64 29.79 -41.88
CA SER A 153 17.93 31.09 -41.28
C SER A 153 18.82 30.91 -40.06
N THR A 154 20.07 31.28 -40.30
CA THR A 154 21.20 31.42 -39.40
C THR A 154 20.89 32.45 -38.31
N SER A 155 21.03 32.11 -37.03
CA SER A 155 21.46 33.08 -36.00
C SER A 155 22.05 32.40 -34.75
N PRO A 156 23.11 32.98 -34.13
CA PRO A 156 23.92 32.36 -33.06
C PRO A 156 23.40 32.67 -31.64
N PRO A 157 24.03 32.11 -30.58
CA PRO A 157 23.43 31.90 -29.27
C PRO A 157 23.61 33.10 -28.33
N ALA A 158 22.57 33.39 -27.53
CA ALA A 158 22.68 34.25 -26.36
C ALA A 158 22.38 33.45 -25.10
N ALA A 159 23.43 33.25 -24.31
CA ALA A 159 23.41 32.73 -22.96
C ALA A 159 22.52 33.60 -22.06
N SER A 160 21.72 32.96 -21.21
CA SER A 160 21.14 33.62 -20.04
C SER A 160 21.17 32.65 -18.86
N THR A 161 22.35 32.59 -18.23
CA THR A 161 22.51 32.24 -16.83
C THR A 161 21.79 33.28 -15.98
N ARG A 162 20.71 32.88 -15.30
CA ARG A 162 20.24 33.61 -14.12
C ARG A 162 20.22 32.68 -12.93
N ALA A 163 21.28 32.80 -12.14
CA ALA A 163 21.30 32.45 -10.75
C ALA A 163 20.20 33.24 -10.03
N SER A 164 19.35 32.54 -9.28
CA SER A 164 18.53 33.12 -8.23
C SER A 164 18.97 32.49 -6.92
N GLU A 165 19.55 33.34 -6.09
CA GLU A 165 19.96 33.07 -4.71
C GLU A 165 18.79 32.61 -3.82
N PRO A 166 19.06 31.77 -2.82
CA PRO A 166 18.09 31.40 -1.79
C PRO A 166 18.01 32.48 -0.71
N ASN A 167 16.82 33.02 -0.49
CA ASN A 167 16.54 33.91 0.64
C ASN A 167 16.14 33.04 1.85
N ALA A 168 17.13 32.72 2.69
CA ALA A 168 16.92 32.03 3.96
C ALA A 168 16.79 33.06 5.08
N THR A 169 15.55 33.44 5.42
CA THR A 169 15.26 34.20 6.65
C THR A 169 15.06 33.20 7.79
N ALA A 170 16.13 32.94 8.53
CA ALA A 170 16.09 32.19 9.78
C ALA A 170 15.62 33.10 10.92
N THR A 171 14.37 32.94 11.36
CA THR A 171 13.89 33.51 12.63
C THR A 171 14.17 32.50 13.74
N ALA A 172 15.24 32.75 14.49
CA ALA A 172 15.51 32.10 15.76
C ALA A 172 14.63 32.73 16.85
N ALA A 173 13.72 31.97 17.42
CA ALA A 173 13.04 32.32 18.67
C ALA A 173 13.47 31.33 19.75
N ALA A 174 14.31 31.83 20.65
CA ALA A 174 14.66 31.23 21.92
C ALA A 174 13.43 31.19 22.83
N ALA A 175 13.21 30.08 23.51
CA ALA A 175 12.44 30.04 24.74
C ALA A 175 13.01 28.95 25.66
N SER A 176 13.86 29.42 26.58
CA SER A 176 14.25 28.73 27.80
C SER A 176 13.03 28.43 28.66
N GLY A 177 12.97 27.24 29.26
CA GLY A 177 11.87 26.82 30.14
C GLY A 177 12.28 25.69 31.07
N THR A 178 13.04 26.08 32.10
CA THR A 178 13.02 25.61 33.51
C THR A 178 12.69 24.14 33.82
N ALA A 179 13.68 23.45 34.37
CA ALA A 179 13.59 22.16 35.04
C ALA A 179 12.65 22.18 36.26
N LYS A 180 11.94 21.06 36.49
CA LYS A 180 11.12 20.80 37.69
C LYS A 180 11.50 19.44 38.32
N PRO A 181 11.50 19.28 39.66
CA PRO A 181 12.25 18.23 40.36
C PRO A 181 11.62 16.83 40.30
N ALA A 182 12.51 15.85 40.50
CA ALA A 182 12.23 14.44 40.72
C ALA A 182 11.27 14.19 41.91
N ALA A 183 10.36 13.24 41.73
CA ALA A 183 9.61 12.63 42.82
C ALA A 183 9.34 11.13 42.55
N ALA A 184 9.81 10.33 43.50
CA ALA A 184 9.34 9.03 43.97
C ALA A 184 8.96 7.92 42.97
N THR A 185 9.76 6.86 42.99
CA THR A 185 9.45 5.50 42.53
C THR A 185 8.33 4.86 43.38
N PRO A 186 7.24 4.35 42.78
CA PRO A 186 6.40 3.33 43.37
C PRO A 186 6.87 1.94 42.94
N THR A 187 7.20 1.12 43.94
CA THR A 187 7.53 -0.30 43.84
C THR A 187 6.34 -1.06 43.25
N ARG A 188 6.52 -1.67 42.08
CA ARG A 188 5.49 -2.46 41.38
C ARG A 188 5.49 -3.91 41.93
N PRO A 189 4.36 -4.43 42.43
CA PRO A 189 4.23 -5.84 42.78
C PRO A 189 4.32 -6.73 41.53
N ALA A 190 5.09 -7.80 41.64
CA ALA A 190 5.21 -8.84 40.61
C ALA A 190 3.89 -9.61 40.47
N PRO A 191 3.33 -9.77 39.25
CA PRO A 191 2.22 -10.70 39.03
C PRO A 191 2.78 -12.12 38.90
N SER A 192 2.46 -12.95 39.89
CA SER A 192 2.63 -14.41 39.85
C SER A 192 1.81 -15.00 38.72
N SER A 193 2.47 -15.65 37.75
CA SER A 193 1.80 -16.48 36.75
C SER A 193 1.37 -17.81 37.36
N PRO A 194 0.09 -18.21 37.30
CA PRO A 194 -0.29 -19.59 37.58
C PRO A 194 0.21 -20.47 36.42
N GLN A 195 1.12 -21.40 36.75
CA GLN A 195 1.51 -22.51 35.88
C GLN A 195 0.32 -23.45 35.73
N THR A 196 -0.34 -23.44 34.58
CA THR A 196 -1.22 -24.53 34.16
C THR A 196 -0.35 -25.68 33.66
N THR A 197 -0.31 -26.74 34.45
CA THR A 197 0.16 -28.07 34.08
C THR A 197 -0.61 -28.57 32.87
N GLN A 198 0.03 -28.54 31.70
CA GLN A 198 -0.46 -29.17 30.48
C GLN A 198 -0.17 -30.67 30.56
N THR A 199 -1.15 -31.44 31.02
CA THR A 199 -1.10 -32.90 31.05
C THR A 199 -1.00 -33.43 29.62
N ALA A 200 0.13 -34.04 29.28
CA ALA A 200 0.37 -34.71 28.01
C ALA A 200 -0.61 -35.89 27.85
N PRO A 201 -1.39 -35.97 26.76
CA PRO A 201 -2.17 -37.15 26.44
C PRO A 201 -1.26 -38.34 26.12
N ALA A 202 -1.55 -39.48 26.75
CA ALA A 202 -0.86 -40.74 26.55
C ALA A 202 -0.86 -41.16 25.08
N ALA A 203 0.30 -41.61 24.61
CA ALA A 203 0.49 -42.17 23.29
C ALA A 203 -0.41 -43.39 23.07
N PRO A 204 -1.19 -43.47 21.97
CA PRO A 204 -1.90 -44.69 21.62
C PRO A 204 -0.90 -45.79 21.20
N PRO A 205 -1.22 -47.07 21.47
CA PRO A 205 -0.37 -48.20 21.13
C PRO A 205 -0.23 -48.35 19.60
N PRO A 206 0.90 -48.91 19.12
CA PRO A 206 1.12 -49.16 17.71
C PRO A 206 0.10 -50.17 17.17
N PRO A 207 -0.59 -49.89 16.05
CA PRO A 207 -1.43 -50.88 15.42
C PRO A 207 -0.58 -51.99 14.80
N THR A 208 -0.87 -53.21 15.22
CA THR A 208 -0.35 -54.48 14.71
C THR A 208 -0.44 -54.54 13.19
N ALA A 209 0.72 -54.68 12.54
CA ALA A 209 0.85 -54.99 11.13
C ALA A 209 0.48 -56.45 10.89
N ALA A 210 -0.67 -56.70 10.24
CA ALA A 210 -0.92 -57.92 9.46
C ALA A 210 -2.25 -57.80 8.71
N ALA A 211 -2.21 -57.57 7.40
CA ALA A 211 -2.91 -58.38 6.40
C ALA A 211 -2.97 -57.69 5.04
N ALA A 212 -2.33 -58.36 4.08
CA ALA A 212 -2.73 -58.48 2.68
C ALA A 212 -2.89 -57.21 1.84
N ALA A 213 -1.87 -57.04 1.00
CA ALA A 213 -1.89 -56.27 -0.24
C ALA A 213 -3.14 -56.58 -1.10
N ALA A 214 -4.15 -55.72 -0.99
CA ALA A 214 -4.98 -55.36 -2.12
C ALA A 214 -4.37 -54.08 -2.69
N ALA A 215 -3.88 -54.14 -3.93
CA ALA A 215 -3.45 -52.96 -4.65
C ALA A 215 -4.58 -51.91 -4.58
N PRO A 216 -4.33 -50.68 -4.09
CA PRO A 216 -5.35 -49.66 -4.09
C PRO A 216 -5.70 -49.42 -5.56
N ALA A 217 -6.93 -49.78 -5.94
CA ALA A 217 -7.55 -49.26 -7.14
C ALA A 217 -7.41 -47.74 -7.00
N GLN A 218 -6.47 -47.17 -7.73
CA GLN A 218 -6.31 -45.73 -7.84
C GLN A 218 -7.62 -45.24 -8.42
N ALA A 219 -8.53 -44.84 -7.53
CA ALA A 219 -9.70 -44.09 -7.90
C ALA A 219 -9.14 -42.92 -8.68
N THR A 220 -9.30 -42.97 -10.00
CA THR A 220 -8.92 -41.90 -10.91
C THR A 220 -9.71 -40.70 -10.44
N ALA A 221 -9.10 -39.90 -9.58
CA ALA A 221 -9.68 -38.68 -9.05
C ALA A 221 -10.09 -37.90 -10.29
N SER A 222 -11.40 -37.78 -10.49
CA SER A 222 -11.97 -37.17 -11.68
C SER A 222 -11.29 -35.82 -11.84
N ALA A 223 -10.42 -35.71 -12.85
CA ALA A 223 -9.56 -34.56 -13.01
C ALA A 223 -10.47 -33.33 -13.10
N ALA A 224 -10.18 -32.31 -12.30
CA ALA A 224 -10.99 -31.09 -12.32
C ALA A 224 -11.07 -30.58 -13.78
N PRO A 225 -12.26 -30.20 -14.26
CA PRO A 225 -12.40 -29.65 -15.60
C PRO A 225 -11.41 -28.51 -15.82
N ALA A 226 -10.62 -28.55 -16.90
CA ALA A 226 -9.59 -27.55 -17.18
C ALA A 226 -10.13 -26.11 -17.13
N VAL A 227 -11.38 -25.92 -17.55
CA VAL A 227 -12.09 -24.62 -17.49
C VAL A 227 -12.18 -24.09 -16.06
N LEU A 228 -12.43 -24.94 -15.06
CA LEU A 228 -12.47 -24.51 -13.65
C LEU A 228 -11.08 -24.16 -13.14
N VAL A 229 -10.04 -24.88 -13.58
CA VAL A 229 -8.65 -24.55 -13.23
C VAL A 229 -8.30 -23.15 -13.74
N THR A 230 -8.58 -22.88 -15.02
CA THR A 230 -8.39 -21.54 -15.60
C THR A 230 -9.22 -20.48 -14.89
N ALA A 231 -10.46 -20.77 -14.49
CA ALA A 231 -11.30 -19.84 -13.75
C ALA A 231 -10.70 -19.48 -12.37
N VAL A 232 -10.10 -20.45 -11.66
CA VAL A 232 -9.40 -20.19 -10.40
C VAL A 232 -8.16 -19.32 -10.64
N GLU A 233 -7.35 -19.61 -11.66
CA GLU A 233 -6.19 -18.80 -12.03
C GLU A 233 -6.60 -17.36 -12.39
N GLN A 234 -7.70 -17.18 -13.13
CA GLN A 234 -8.26 -15.87 -13.44
C GLN A 234 -8.70 -15.12 -12.19
N TYR A 235 -9.32 -15.81 -11.22
CA TYR A 235 -9.76 -15.20 -9.96
C TYR A 235 -8.55 -14.71 -9.16
N LEU A 236 -7.52 -15.56 -9.05
CA LEU A 236 -6.26 -15.25 -8.37
C LEU A 236 -5.48 -14.14 -9.08
N GLY A 237 -5.56 -14.06 -10.41
CA GLY A 237 -4.98 -13.00 -11.23
C GLY A 237 -5.78 -11.70 -11.25
N GLY A 238 -6.89 -11.60 -10.51
CA GLY A 238 -7.74 -10.40 -10.46
C GLY A 238 -8.57 -10.15 -11.73
N GLN A 239 -8.69 -11.15 -12.62
CA GLN A 239 -9.43 -11.06 -13.87
C GLN A 239 -10.94 -11.33 -13.67
N TYR A 240 -11.57 -10.58 -12.76
CA TYR A 240 -12.96 -10.82 -12.36
C TYR A 240 -13.95 -10.70 -13.52
N ALA A 241 -13.70 -9.80 -14.49
CA ALA A 241 -14.58 -9.63 -15.65
C ALA A 241 -14.68 -10.90 -16.52
N ALA A 242 -13.60 -11.68 -16.64
CA ALA A 242 -13.61 -12.95 -17.38
C ALA A 242 -14.47 -14.00 -16.68
N LEU A 243 -14.41 -14.04 -15.35
CA LEU A 243 -15.23 -14.94 -14.51
C LEU A 243 -16.73 -14.64 -14.58
N LEU A 244 -17.12 -13.38 -14.82
CA LEU A 244 -18.52 -13.04 -15.02
C LEU A 244 -19.10 -13.65 -16.30
N GLN A 245 -18.24 -13.98 -17.27
CA GLN A 245 -18.61 -14.69 -18.51
C GLN A 245 -18.62 -16.21 -18.34
N LEU A 246 -18.17 -16.74 -17.19
CA LEU A 246 -18.25 -18.17 -16.91
C LEU A 246 -19.72 -18.57 -16.83
N ASP A 247 -20.12 -19.53 -17.67
CA ASP A 247 -21.46 -20.10 -17.71
C ASP A 247 -21.51 -21.40 -16.90
N PRO A 248 -22.10 -21.40 -15.68
CA PRO A 248 -22.16 -22.58 -14.83
C PRO A 248 -23.01 -23.71 -15.43
N ALA A 249 -23.94 -23.40 -16.35
CA ALA A 249 -24.83 -24.40 -16.94
C ALA A 249 -24.09 -25.40 -17.84
N ARG A 250 -22.88 -25.04 -18.32
CA ARG A 250 -22.04 -25.92 -19.14
C ARG A 250 -21.46 -27.11 -18.39
N PHE A 251 -21.46 -27.08 -17.06
CA PHE A 251 -20.95 -28.17 -16.25
C PHE A 251 -22.04 -29.20 -15.98
N ALA A 252 -21.84 -30.41 -16.51
CA ALA A 252 -22.75 -31.54 -16.30
C ALA A 252 -22.75 -32.02 -14.83
N ASP A 253 -21.57 -32.05 -14.22
CA ASP A 253 -21.39 -32.45 -12.83
C ASP A 253 -21.85 -31.35 -11.85
N GLY A 254 -22.67 -31.74 -10.87
CA GLY A 254 -23.25 -30.81 -9.89
C GLY A 254 -22.20 -30.13 -9.02
N ARG A 255 -21.11 -30.83 -8.67
CA ARG A 255 -20.01 -30.26 -7.90
C ARG A 255 -19.26 -29.20 -8.71
N SER A 256 -18.95 -29.49 -9.97
CA SER A 256 -18.30 -28.55 -10.89
C SER A 256 -19.16 -27.31 -11.13
N ARG A 257 -20.48 -27.48 -11.31
CA ARG A 257 -21.45 -26.37 -11.40
C ARG A 257 -21.48 -25.52 -10.14
N ALA A 258 -21.47 -26.15 -8.97
CA ALA A 258 -21.44 -25.44 -7.69
C ALA A 258 -20.16 -24.59 -7.53
N GLN A 259 -19.00 -25.11 -7.93
CA GLN A 259 -17.73 -24.38 -7.93
C GLN A 259 -17.75 -23.19 -8.91
N ALA A 260 -18.33 -23.36 -10.10
CA ALA A 260 -18.48 -22.27 -11.06
C ALA A 260 -19.33 -21.12 -10.50
N HIS A 261 -20.48 -21.42 -9.86
CA HIS A 261 -21.28 -20.39 -9.19
C HIS A 261 -20.56 -19.73 -8.01
N LEU A 262 -19.82 -20.51 -7.21
CA LEU A 262 -19.02 -19.97 -6.11
C LEU A 262 -17.97 -18.96 -6.62
N LEU A 263 -17.23 -19.31 -7.67
CA LEU A 263 -16.22 -18.43 -8.27
C LEU A 263 -16.87 -17.17 -8.88
N ARG A 264 -18.01 -17.31 -9.55
CA ARG A 264 -18.74 -16.16 -10.11
C ARG A 264 -19.27 -15.23 -9.02
N ALA A 265 -19.83 -15.76 -7.93
CA ALA A 265 -20.26 -14.99 -6.77
C ALA A 265 -19.08 -14.23 -6.12
N ALA A 266 -17.94 -14.89 -5.96
CA ALA A 266 -16.73 -14.28 -5.41
C ALA A 266 -16.20 -13.16 -6.32
N ALA A 267 -16.19 -13.38 -7.64
CA ALA A 267 -15.80 -12.36 -8.63
C ALA A 267 -16.75 -11.16 -8.64
N LEU A 268 -18.07 -11.36 -8.56
CA LEU A 268 -19.07 -10.30 -8.43
C LEU A 268 -18.85 -9.47 -7.16
N HIS A 269 -18.60 -10.14 -6.03
CA HIS A 269 -18.32 -9.47 -4.77
C HIS A 269 -17.00 -8.68 -4.84
N ALA A 270 -15.91 -9.29 -5.32
CA ALA A 270 -14.62 -8.63 -5.43
C ALA A 270 -14.66 -7.41 -6.35
N SER A 271 -15.29 -7.55 -7.54
CA SER A 271 -15.48 -6.43 -8.46
C SER A 271 -16.37 -5.33 -7.88
N GLY A 272 -17.46 -5.68 -7.19
CA GLY A 272 -18.30 -4.69 -6.50
C GLY A 272 -17.56 -3.90 -5.42
N VAL A 273 -16.66 -4.55 -4.66
CA VAL A 273 -15.79 -3.86 -3.70
C VAL A 273 -14.82 -2.90 -4.41
N LEU A 274 -14.19 -3.34 -5.49
CA LEU A 274 -13.23 -2.52 -6.26
C LEU A 274 -13.90 -1.33 -6.95
N ASP A 275 -15.10 -1.53 -7.48
CA ASP A 275 -15.87 -0.49 -8.16
C ASP A 275 -16.56 0.47 -7.17
N GLY A 276 -16.60 0.12 -5.88
CA GLY A 276 -17.32 0.88 -4.84
C GLY A 276 -18.85 0.75 -4.94
N ASP A 277 -19.33 -0.27 -5.66
CA ASP A 277 -20.76 -0.51 -5.95
C ASP A 277 -21.16 -1.92 -5.53
N LEU A 278 -20.70 -2.35 -4.35
CA LEU A 278 -21.01 -3.67 -3.83
C LEU A 278 -22.51 -3.83 -3.61
N ASP A 279 -23.17 -2.79 -3.09
CA ASP A 279 -24.59 -2.84 -2.72
C ASP A 279 -25.49 -3.17 -3.92
N ALA A 280 -25.24 -2.58 -5.09
CA ALA A 280 -25.98 -2.90 -6.30
C ALA A 280 -25.74 -4.34 -6.81
N ARG A 281 -24.65 -4.98 -6.39
CA ARG A 281 -24.27 -6.34 -6.80
C ARG A 281 -24.65 -7.41 -5.79
N LEU A 282 -25.04 -7.06 -4.56
CA LEU A 282 -25.34 -8.04 -3.51
C LEU A 282 -26.45 -9.03 -3.90
N ASP A 283 -27.46 -8.58 -4.64
CA ASP A 283 -28.53 -9.47 -5.12
C ASP A 283 -28.02 -10.52 -6.11
N ALA A 284 -27.12 -10.12 -7.03
CA ALA A 284 -26.48 -11.03 -7.97
C ALA A 284 -25.56 -12.02 -7.25
N VAL A 285 -24.76 -11.55 -6.29
CA VAL A 285 -23.92 -12.39 -5.42
C VAL A 285 -24.77 -13.41 -4.68
N GLY A 286 -25.87 -12.98 -4.04
CA GLY A 286 -26.76 -13.85 -3.29
C GLY A 286 -27.44 -14.92 -4.16
N ARG A 287 -27.81 -14.56 -5.40
CA ARG A 287 -28.38 -15.52 -6.37
C ARG A 287 -27.38 -16.61 -6.74
N ASP A 288 -26.12 -16.26 -7.01
CA ASP A 288 -25.09 -17.26 -7.31
C ASP A 288 -24.74 -18.12 -6.10
N ILE A 289 -24.72 -17.57 -4.88
CA ILE A 289 -24.52 -18.35 -3.65
C ILE A 289 -25.63 -19.39 -3.47
N ARG A 290 -26.90 -18.99 -3.64
CA ARG A 290 -28.04 -19.93 -3.57
C ARG A 290 -27.96 -21.00 -4.65
N ALA A 291 -27.60 -20.63 -5.88
CA ALA A 291 -27.41 -21.59 -6.97
C ALA A 291 -26.26 -22.58 -6.69
N ALA A 292 -25.14 -22.11 -6.13
CA ALA A 292 -24.03 -22.96 -5.72
C ALA A 292 -24.45 -23.98 -4.65
N ARG A 293 -25.18 -23.54 -3.62
CA ARG A 293 -25.70 -24.41 -2.55
C ARG A 293 -26.74 -25.41 -3.07
N ALA A 294 -27.60 -24.99 -3.99
CA ALA A 294 -28.57 -25.88 -4.63
C ALA A 294 -27.88 -26.99 -5.44
N ALA A 295 -26.76 -26.68 -6.10
CA ALA A 295 -25.97 -27.67 -6.83
C ALA A 295 -25.10 -28.56 -5.91
N ASN A 296 -24.63 -28.04 -4.78
CA ASN A 296 -23.94 -28.80 -3.75
C ASN A 296 -24.08 -28.16 -2.36
N ALA A 297 -24.92 -28.75 -1.50
CA ALA A 297 -25.22 -28.23 -0.18
C ALA A 297 -24.02 -28.29 0.80
N SER A 298 -23.05 -29.19 0.57
CA SER A 298 -21.87 -29.32 1.42
C SER A 298 -20.73 -28.36 1.05
N LEU A 299 -20.87 -27.62 -0.04
CA LEU A 299 -19.84 -26.69 -0.50
C LEU A 299 -19.62 -25.57 0.53
N GLN A 300 -18.36 -25.34 0.89
CA GLN A 300 -17.92 -24.24 1.74
C GLN A 300 -16.77 -23.50 1.05
N PRO A 301 -16.75 -22.15 1.09
CA PRO A 301 -15.64 -21.37 0.57
C PRO A 301 -14.38 -21.58 1.41
N ASP A 302 -13.28 -21.93 0.76
CA ASP A 302 -11.97 -22.08 1.39
C ASP A 302 -11.49 -20.76 2.02
N ALA A 303 -10.99 -20.85 3.25
CA ALA A 303 -10.47 -19.71 3.99
C ALA A 303 -9.19 -19.11 3.38
N ALA A 304 -8.38 -19.92 2.69
CA ALA A 304 -7.15 -19.51 2.03
C ALA A 304 -7.41 -18.82 0.68
N LEU A 305 -8.49 -19.21 -0.02
CA LEU A 305 -8.80 -18.68 -1.35
C LEU A 305 -9.73 -17.45 -1.30
N PHE A 306 -10.62 -17.39 -0.32
CA PHE A 306 -11.68 -16.36 -0.28
C PHE A 306 -11.55 -15.41 0.92
N SER A 307 -11.77 -14.13 0.65
CA SER A 307 -11.67 -13.07 1.66
C SER A 307 -12.65 -13.30 2.82
N PRO A 308 -12.30 -12.88 4.06
CA PRO A 308 -13.21 -12.99 5.20
C PRO A 308 -14.57 -12.30 4.98
N ARG A 309 -14.58 -11.19 4.23
CA ARG A 309 -15.81 -10.45 3.91
C ARG A 309 -16.75 -11.25 3.02
N PHE A 310 -16.24 -11.87 1.95
CA PHE A 310 -17.05 -12.73 1.09
C PHE A 310 -17.59 -13.94 1.85
N ARG A 311 -16.77 -14.59 2.67
CA ARG A 311 -17.22 -15.72 3.52
C ARG A 311 -18.33 -15.30 4.49
N ALA A 312 -18.28 -14.09 5.04
CA ALA A 312 -19.36 -13.55 5.87
C ALA A 312 -20.66 -13.31 5.08
N VAL A 313 -20.58 -12.96 3.79
CA VAL A 313 -21.76 -12.88 2.90
C VAL A 313 -22.30 -14.29 2.64
N TRP A 314 -21.45 -15.26 2.31
CA TRP A 314 -21.81 -16.67 2.11
C TRP A 314 -22.57 -17.28 3.28
N GLN A 315 -22.18 -16.98 4.52
CA GLN A 315 -22.87 -17.50 5.71
C GLN A 315 -24.21 -16.82 5.99
N ARG A 316 -24.37 -15.55 5.59
CA ARG A 316 -25.63 -14.80 5.75
C ARG A 316 -26.67 -15.18 4.70
N THR A 317 -26.23 -15.57 3.50
CA THR A 317 -27.11 -16.06 2.45
C THR A 317 -27.48 -17.52 2.73
N ARG A 318 -28.66 -17.71 3.33
CA ARG A 318 -29.31 -19.02 3.47
C ARG A 318 -30.17 -19.35 2.26
#